data_AF-A0A5M4B393-F1
#
_entry.id   AF-A0A5M4B393-F1
#
_cell.length_a   1.000
_cell.length_b   1.000
_cell.length_c   1.000
_cell.angle_alpha   90.00
_cell.angle_beta   90.00
_cell.angle_gamma   90.00
#
_symmetry.space_group_name_H-M   'P 1'
#
loop_
_entity.id
_entity.type
_entity.pdbx_description
1 polymer ?
#
loop_
_entity_poly.entity_id
_entity_poly.type
_entity_poly.pdbx_seq_one_letter_code
_entity_poly.pdbx_strand_id
1 'polypeptide(L)'
;MEIEEYYKKLEEIAIELEKMQVATHEYLNGKISEDDSEIKELISFRKDFIDSKELDKVLGYLIIGFFNQCSGIERVACFVMTFEIDEIKTKNNWEKRCKLYSAEQPIFQLEPKLFEHIRTKRNGKQDFELIDFSVFNQINDSEIIKSNESYTLIDSALNPLIVVWAKESFKDNPLYIRVNPFKAFKEQPLQTLFESILMPANPNWWRNLSIHNRTKEGASYLLDDCSPAKNERQFWEFHVKKIRRLEVIAKRNSKGNLSMMIEELTNIDSQGLMFGRMIHLDTDSPYGTDFNDSTLNHLDLAINVYDGKGASLRNDDNLSAGNKSTDASYRTHLLRIENIPFKALFGFAISFFKSQTLTGEWFEDQFQNVSD
;
A
#
# COMPACT_ATOMS: atom_id res chain seq x y z
N MET A 1 13.35 -34.62 6.36
CA MET A 1 13.35 -33.15 6.42
C MET A 1 12.54 -32.73 7.62
N GLU A 2 13.06 -31.82 8.43
CA GLU A 2 12.32 -31.16 9.51
C GLU A 2 11.61 -29.90 8.99
N ILE A 3 10.61 -29.38 9.71
CA ILE A 3 9.83 -28.22 9.25
C ILE A 3 10.69 -26.96 9.10
N GLU A 4 11.68 -26.75 9.99
CA GLU A 4 12.61 -25.63 9.89
C GLU A 4 13.52 -25.74 8.67
N GLU A 5 13.93 -26.96 8.32
CA GLU A 5 14.74 -27.23 7.13
C GLU A 5 13.95 -26.95 5.84
N TYR A 6 12.68 -27.33 5.81
CA TYR A 6 11.77 -27.04 4.71
C TYR A 6 11.67 -25.53 4.45
N TYR A 7 11.33 -24.74 5.47
CA TYR A 7 11.18 -23.29 5.31
C TYR A 7 12.49 -22.60 4.93
N LYS A 8 13.63 -23.06 5.45
CA LYS A 8 14.94 -22.54 5.05
C LYS A 8 15.20 -22.75 3.55
N LYS A 9 14.87 -23.93 3.00
CA LYS A 9 14.99 -24.19 1.56
C LYS A 9 14.05 -23.32 0.74
N LEU A 10 12.82 -23.08 1.20
CA LEU A 10 11.91 -22.15 0.52
C LEU A 10 12.45 -20.71 0.50
N GLU A 11 13.10 -20.26 1.58
CA GLU A 11 13.77 -18.94 1.63
C GLU A 11 14.93 -18.86 0.62
N GLU A 12 15.73 -19.91 0.50
CA GLU A 12 16.82 -19.99 -0.48
C GLU A 12 16.27 -19.90 -1.92
N ILE A 13 15.18 -20.61 -2.23
CA ILE A 13 14.48 -20.53 -3.52
C ILE A 13 13.91 -19.13 -3.76
N ALA A 14 13.31 -18.49 -2.75
CA ALA A 14 12.79 -17.12 -2.87
C ALA A 14 13.89 -16.11 -3.24
N ILE A 15 15.08 -16.24 -2.65
CA ILE A 15 16.25 -15.41 -2.94
C ILE A 15 16.77 -15.65 -4.38
N GLU A 16 16.75 -16.91 -4.84
CA GLU A 16 17.14 -17.25 -6.21
C GLU A 16 16.18 -16.64 -7.24
N LEU A 17 14.87 -16.79 -7.01
CA LEU A 17 13.81 -16.25 -7.85
C LEU A 17 13.87 -14.72 -8.01
N GLU A 18 14.24 -13.98 -6.96
CA GLU A 18 14.44 -12.53 -7.05
C GLU A 18 15.52 -12.14 -8.07
N LYS A 19 16.55 -12.98 -8.24
CA LYS A 19 17.64 -12.73 -9.20
C LYS A 19 17.22 -13.09 -10.62
N MET A 20 16.45 -14.15 -10.78
CA MET A 20 16.04 -14.68 -12.08
C MET A 20 14.89 -13.90 -12.73
N GLN A 21 14.08 -13.17 -11.94
CA GLN A 21 12.88 -12.48 -12.41
C GLN A 21 11.86 -13.39 -13.10
N VAL A 22 11.76 -14.65 -12.65
CA VAL A 22 10.82 -15.67 -13.16
C VAL A 22 9.67 -15.85 -12.16
N ALA A 23 8.48 -16.21 -12.64
CA ALA A 23 7.37 -16.52 -11.75
C ALA A 23 7.62 -17.83 -10.98
N THR A 24 7.20 -17.89 -9.71
CA THR A 24 7.46 -19.02 -8.83
C THR A 24 6.94 -20.34 -9.41
N HIS A 25 5.72 -20.32 -9.95
CA HIS A 25 5.12 -21.51 -10.57
C HIS A 25 5.90 -21.97 -11.81
N GLU A 26 6.43 -21.07 -12.64
CA GLU A 26 7.24 -21.42 -13.82
C GLU A 26 8.56 -22.08 -13.41
N TYR A 27 9.24 -21.52 -12.41
CA TYR A 27 10.46 -22.08 -11.85
C TYR A 27 10.24 -23.50 -11.32
N LEU A 28 9.22 -23.68 -10.48
CA LEU A 28 8.89 -24.99 -9.92
C LEU A 28 8.50 -25.99 -11.00
N ASN A 29 7.70 -25.59 -12.00
CA ASN A 29 7.33 -26.47 -13.11
C ASN A 29 8.57 -26.90 -13.92
N GLY A 30 9.51 -25.99 -14.13
CA GLY A 30 10.79 -26.27 -14.79
C GLY A 30 11.60 -27.31 -14.02
N LYS A 31 11.81 -27.08 -12.72
CA LYS A 31 12.53 -28.01 -11.84
C LYS A 31 11.89 -29.39 -11.74
N ILE A 32 10.57 -29.45 -11.69
CA ILE A 32 9.82 -30.72 -11.73
C ILE A 32 10.08 -31.45 -13.05
N SER A 33 10.09 -30.72 -14.17
CA SER A 33 10.35 -31.27 -15.50
C SER A 33 11.79 -31.79 -15.67
N GLU A 34 12.72 -31.19 -14.94
CA GLU A 34 14.15 -31.56 -14.91
C GLU A 34 14.46 -32.73 -13.96
N ASP A 35 13.45 -33.27 -13.27
CA ASP A 35 13.63 -34.31 -12.25
C ASP A 35 14.56 -33.85 -11.10
N ASP A 36 14.43 -32.58 -10.68
CA ASP A 36 15.23 -32.01 -9.60
C ASP A 36 14.92 -32.72 -8.27
N SER A 37 15.92 -33.42 -7.72
CA SER A 37 15.75 -34.25 -6.52
C SER A 37 15.40 -33.44 -5.28
N GLU A 38 15.87 -32.20 -5.18
CA GLU A 38 15.62 -31.34 -4.02
C GLU A 38 14.18 -30.83 -4.03
N ILE A 39 13.70 -30.37 -5.19
CA ILE A 39 12.29 -29.95 -5.34
C ILE A 39 11.34 -31.14 -5.11
N LYS A 40 11.69 -32.34 -5.57
CA LYS A 40 10.90 -33.54 -5.30
C LYS A 40 10.86 -33.89 -3.81
N GLU A 41 11.97 -33.75 -3.10
CA GLU A 41 12.02 -33.95 -1.65
C GLU A 41 11.10 -32.96 -0.92
N LEU A 42 11.15 -31.67 -1.29
CA LEU A 42 10.28 -30.62 -0.74
C LEU A 42 8.80 -30.90 -0.97
N ILE A 43 8.42 -31.26 -2.20
CA ILE A 43 7.04 -31.62 -2.54
C ILE A 43 6.60 -32.86 -1.75
N SER A 44 7.47 -33.87 -1.66
CA SER A 44 7.18 -35.09 -0.91
C SER A 44 6.93 -34.79 0.55
N PHE A 45 7.78 -33.97 1.18
CA PHE A 45 7.60 -33.53 2.55
C PHE A 45 6.28 -32.76 2.72
N ARG A 46 6.00 -31.78 1.84
CA ARG A 46 4.83 -30.92 2.01
C ARG A 46 3.49 -31.66 1.89
N LYS A 47 3.44 -32.73 1.11
CA LYS A 47 2.25 -33.59 0.93
C LYS A 47 1.72 -34.16 2.24
N ASP A 48 2.61 -34.49 3.18
CA ASP A 48 2.23 -35.11 4.46
C ASP A 48 1.47 -34.15 5.39
N PHE A 49 1.49 -32.86 5.09
CA PHE A 49 0.86 -31.79 5.87
C PHE A 49 -0.30 -31.10 5.13
N ILE A 50 -0.83 -31.71 4.07
CA ILE A 50 -1.99 -31.15 3.37
C ILE A 50 -3.27 -31.57 4.11
N ASP A 51 -4.01 -30.57 4.58
CA ASP A 51 -5.31 -30.73 5.22
C ASP A 51 -6.45 -30.18 4.33
N SER A 52 -7.68 -30.22 4.85
CA SER A 52 -8.85 -29.71 4.12
C SER A 52 -8.78 -28.20 3.86
N LYS A 53 -8.13 -27.42 4.71
CA LYS A 53 -8.02 -25.97 4.51
C LYS A 53 -7.05 -25.64 3.37
N GLU A 54 -5.93 -26.35 3.29
CA GLU A 54 -4.98 -26.19 2.19
C GLU A 54 -5.61 -26.61 0.86
N LEU A 55 -6.40 -27.69 0.85
CA LEU A 55 -7.17 -28.12 -0.31
C LEU A 55 -8.14 -27.03 -0.79
N ASP A 56 -8.90 -26.43 0.13
CA ASP A 56 -9.82 -25.34 -0.19
C ASP A 56 -9.10 -24.10 -0.74
N LYS A 57 -7.90 -23.78 -0.22
CA LYS A 57 -7.06 -22.67 -0.68
C LYS A 57 -6.63 -22.85 -2.14
N VAL A 58 -6.32 -24.07 -2.58
CA VAL A 58 -5.82 -24.35 -3.93
C VAL A 58 -6.89 -24.75 -4.95
N LEU A 59 -8.09 -25.10 -4.51
CA LEU A 59 -9.12 -25.77 -5.32
C LEU A 59 -9.42 -25.04 -6.64
N GLY A 60 -9.55 -23.71 -6.59
CA GLY A 60 -9.76 -22.87 -7.78
C GLY A 60 -8.58 -22.86 -8.76
N TYR A 61 -7.36 -23.09 -8.26
CA TYR A 61 -6.13 -23.09 -9.04
C TYR A 61 -5.81 -24.45 -9.68
N LEU A 62 -6.43 -25.54 -9.22
CA LEU A 62 -6.23 -26.84 -9.88
C LEU A 62 -6.77 -26.86 -11.32
N ILE A 63 -7.61 -25.89 -11.68
CA ILE A 63 -8.16 -25.68 -13.02
C ILE A 63 -7.13 -25.03 -13.97
N ILE A 64 -6.18 -24.23 -13.45
CA ILE A 64 -5.32 -23.35 -14.29
C ILE A 64 -4.10 -24.04 -14.95
N GLY A 65 -4.18 -25.34 -15.27
CA GLY A 65 -3.23 -26.00 -16.19
C GLY A 65 -1.74 -26.03 -15.81
N PHE A 66 -1.34 -25.59 -14.60
CA PHE A 66 0.04 -25.72 -14.11
C PHE A 66 0.26 -27.06 -13.40
N PHE A 67 1.53 -27.49 -13.30
CA PHE A 67 1.94 -28.74 -12.65
C PHE A 67 1.28 -30.00 -13.22
N ASN A 68 1.07 -30.06 -14.54
CA ASN A 68 0.37 -31.18 -15.21
C ASN A 68 1.12 -32.52 -15.12
N GLN A 69 2.40 -32.50 -14.76
CA GLN A 69 3.20 -33.71 -14.54
C GLN A 69 2.94 -34.35 -13.18
N CYS A 70 2.38 -33.58 -12.24
CA CYS A 70 1.99 -34.04 -10.91
C CYS A 70 0.49 -34.34 -10.90
N SER A 71 0.05 -35.25 -10.01
CA SER A 71 -1.36 -35.61 -9.89
C SER A 71 -1.83 -35.67 -8.43
N GLY A 72 -3.14 -35.53 -8.22
CA GLY A 72 -3.75 -35.61 -6.90
C GLY A 72 -3.09 -34.67 -5.88
N ILE A 73 -2.74 -35.22 -4.72
CA ILE A 73 -2.19 -34.48 -3.58
C ILE A 73 -0.80 -33.87 -3.86
N GLU A 74 -0.03 -34.46 -4.77
CA GLU A 74 1.27 -33.93 -5.17
C GLU A 74 1.12 -32.59 -5.92
N ARG A 75 0.12 -32.52 -6.82
CA ARG A 75 -0.19 -31.29 -7.53
C ARG A 75 -0.68 -30.19 -6.58
N VAL A 76 -1.45 -30.56 -5.57
CA VAL A 76 -1.87 -29.66 -4.49
C VAL A 76 -0.65 -29.11 -3.74
N ALA A 77 0.29 -29.98 -3.34
CA ALA A 77 1.50 -29.56 -2.65
C ALA A 77 2.35 -28.59 -3.49
N CYS A 78 2.41 -28.75 -4.81
CA CYS A 78 3.09 -27.80 -5.70
C CYS A 78 2.48 -26.39 -5.63
N PHE A 79 1.15 -26.28 -5.63
CA PHE A 79 0.46 -24.99 -5.51
C PHE A 79 0.66 -24.38 -4.12
N VAL A 80 0.53 -25.19 -3.06
CA VAL A 80 0.77 -24.71 -1.69
C VAL A 80 2.19 -24.19 -1.53
N MET A 81 3.19 -24.95 -2.00
CA MET A 81 4.59 -24.54 -1.99
C MET A 81 4.83 -23.27 -2.82
N THR A 82 4.15 -23.12 -3.96
CA THR A 82 4.18 -21.88 -4.75
C THR A 82 3.70 -20.69 -3.90
N PHE A 83 2.58 -20.85 -3.20
CA PHE A 83 2.02 -19.80 -2.36
C PHE A 83 2.95 -19.47 -1.19
N GLU A 84 3.53 -20.47 -0.53
CA GLU A 84 4.48 -20.29 0.58
C GLU A 84 5.75 -19.53 0.12
N ILE A 85 6.28 -19.83 -1.07
CA ILE A 85 7.42 -19.11 -1.63
C ILE A 85 7.05 -17.66 -2.01
N ASP A 86 5.89 -17.44 -2.64
CA ASP A 86 5.42 -16.08 -2.97
C ASP A 86 5.10 -15.24 -1.73
N GLU A 87 4.64 -15.89 -0.68
CA GLU A 87 4.44 -15.34 0.65
C GLU A 87 5.78 -14.85 1.26
N ILE A 88 6.84 -15.68 1.23
CA ILE A 88 8.21 -15.29 1.66
C ILE A 88 8.73 -14.12 0.82
N LYS A 89 8.60 -14.19 -0.51
CA LYS A 89 9.02 -13.10 -1.42
C LYS A 89 8.30 -11.80 -1.10
N THR A 90 7.00 -11.87 -0.79
CA THR A 90 6.20 -10.69 -0.44
C THR A 90 6.73 -10.05 0.84
N LYS A 91 7.01 -10.84 1.87
CA LYS A 91 7.60 -10.36 3.13
C LYS A 91 8.96 -9.69 2.92
N ASN A 92 9.89 -10.38 2.23
CA ASN A 92 11.22 -9.86 1.93
C ASN A 92 11.16 -8.56 1.12
N ASN A 93 10.26 -8.48 0.14
CA ASN A 93 10.06 -7.28 -0.66
C ASN A 93 9.57 -6.10 0.19
N TRP A 94 8.65 -6.31 1.13
CA TRP A 94 8.18 -5.23 2.00
C TRP A 94 9.27 -4.70 2.94
N GLU A 95 10.04 -5.59 3.56
CA GLU A 95 11.20 -5.18 4.37
C GLU A 95 12.18 -4.36 3.52
N LYS A 96 12.54 -4.88 2.34
CA LYS A 96 13.46 -4.25 1.40
C LYS A 96 12.98 -2.88 0.95
N ARG A 97 11.69 -2.73 0.63
CA ARG A 97 11.09 -1.44 0.20
C ARG A 97 11.10 -0.38 1.28
N CYS A 98 10.97 -0.79 2.54
CA CYS A 98 11.00 0.12 3.67
C CYS A 98 12.41 0.57 4.08
N LYS A 99 13.48 0.03 3.48
CA LYS A 99 14.85 0.45 3.78
C LYS A 99 15.10 1.89 3.33
N LEU A 100 15.82 2.66 4.13
CA LEU A 100 16.31 3.98 3.74
C LEU A 100 17.13 3.91 2.45
N TYR A 101 17.17 5.02 1.73
CA TYR A 101 17.99 5.19 0.55
C TYR A 101 19.48 5.11 0.92
N SER A 102 20.24 4.42 0.09
CA SER A 102 21.68 4.30 0.21
C SER A 102 22.32 4.36 -1.18
N ALA A 103 23.55 4.88 -1.26
CA ALA A 103 24.21 5.10 -2.54
C ALA A 103 24.45 3.79 -3.32
N GLU A 104 24.49 2.65 -2.64
CA GLU A 104 24.69 1.31 -3.21
C GLU A 104 23.45 0.78 -3.94
N GLN A 105 22.29 1.40 -3.77
CA GLN A 105 21.06 0.93 -4.40
C GLN A 105 21.07 1.22 -5.92
N PRO A 106 20.48 0.32 -6.75
CA PRO A 106 20.52 0.41 -8.20
C PRO A 106 20.16 1.78 -8.80
N ILE A 107 19.16 2.47 -8.25
CA ILE A 107 18.75 3.79 -8.74
C ILE A 107 19.89 4.82 -8.64
N PHE A 108 20.66 4.82 -7.54
CA PHE A 108 21.74 5.78 -7.32
C PHE A 108 23.07 5.34 -7.93
N GLN A 109 23.22 4.04 -8.22
CA GLN A 109 24.32 3.55 -9.05
C GLN A 109 24.13 3.97 -10.52
N LEU A 110 22.89 3.93 -11.02
CA LEU A 110 22.58 4.34 -12.39
C LEU A 110 22.50 5.87 -12.53
N GLU A 111 21.93 6.56 -11.54
CA GLU A 111 21.75 8.02 -11.54
C GLU A 111 22.21 8.64 -10.19
N PRO A 112 23.53 8.79 -9.96
CA PRO A 112 24.07 9.24 -8.67
C PRO A 112 23.57 10.61 -8.21
N LYS A 113 23.27 11.51 -9.16
CA LYS A 113 22.78 12.86 -8.86
C LYS A 113 21.44 12.88 -8.15
N LEU A 114 20.60 11.85 -8.31
CA LEU A 114 19.34 11.74 -7.58
C LEU A 114 19.52 11.72 -6.06
N PHE A 115 20.69 11.27 -5.58
CA PHE A 115 20.97 11.21 -4.15
C PHE A 115 21.03 12.62 -3.51
N GLU A 116 21.43 13.63 -4.28
CA GLU A 116 21.47 15.04 -3.86
C GLU A 116 20.06 15.64 -3.71
N HIS A 117 19.08 15.04 -4.39
CA HIS A 117 17.68 15.46 -4.40
C HIS A 117 16.81 14.74 -3.36
N ILE A 118 17.42 13.89 -2.52
CA ILE A 118 16.76 13.34 -1.34
C ILE A 118 16.38 14.49 -0.41
N ARG A 119 15.13 14.47 0.06
CA ARG A 119 14.54 15.51 0.87
C ARG A 119 15.38 15.79 2.11
N THR A 120 15.62 17.07 2.35
CA THR A 120 16.27 17.56 3.55
C THR A 120 15.24 18.06 4.55
N LYS A 121 15.27 17.54 5.78
CA LYS A 121 14.40 18.00 6.88
C LYS A 121 14.78 19.44 7.26
N ARG A 122 13.89 20.13 7.99
CA ARG A 122 14.11 21.51 8.49
C ARG A 122 15.43 21.69 9.28
N ASN A 123 15.98 20.61 9.85
CA ASN A 123 17.25 20.63 10.58
C ASN A 123 18.51 20.46 9.69
N GLY A 124 18.35 20.46 8.36
CA GLY A 124 19.45 20.32 7.41
C GLY A 124 19.92 18.87 7.16
N LYS A 125 19.31 17.86 7.78
CA LYS A 125 19.64 16.45 7.54
C LYS A 125 18.71 15.84 6.49
N GLN A 126 19.27 15.08 5.55
CA GLN A 126 18.49 14.25 4.64
C GLN A 126 17.69 13.20 5.40
N ASP A 127 16.47 12.91 4.94
CA ASP A 127 15.64 11.85 5.50
C ASP A 127 15.94 10.47 4.94
N PHE A 128 16.60 10.40 3.77
CA PHE A 128 16.89 9.17 3.03
C PHE A 128 15.62 8.36 2.72
N GLU A 129 14.48 9.02 2.56
CA GLU A 129 13.21 8.36 2.31
C GLU A 129 12.52 8.87 1.05
N LEU A 130 12.47 10.18 0.86
CA LEU A 130 11.72 10.82 -0.23
C LEU A 130 12.66 11.63 -1.12
N ILE A 131 12.36 11.69 -2.42
CA ILE A 131 13.09 12.50 -3.40
C ILE A 131 12.16 13.64 -3.86
N ASP A 132 12.73 14.82 -4.05
CA ASP A 132 12.03 15.96 -4.63
C ASP A 132 11.44 15.59 -6.00
N PHE A 133 10.13 15.72 -6.15
CA PHE A 133 9.45 15.30 -7.37
C PHE A 133 9.82 16.15 -8.60
N SER A 134 10.29 17.38 -8.39
CA SER A 134 10.62 18.32 -9.48
C SER A 134 11.73 17.84 -10.42
N VAL A 135 12.54 16.87 -9.98
CA VAL A 135 13.63 16.28 -10.78
C VAL A 135 13.15 15.20 -11.74
N PHE A 136 11.88 14.79 -11.63
CA PHE A 136 11.30 13.74 -12.43
C PHE A 136 10.36 14.27 -13.49
N ASN A 137 10.38 13.61 -14.64
CA ASN A 137 9.28 13.66 -15.60
C ASN A 137 8.46 12.37 -15.53
N GLN A 138 7.21 12.45 -15.09
CA GLN A 138 6.30 11.31 -15.05
C GLN A 138 5.78 10.99 -16.46
N ILE A 139 5.81 9.72 -16.82
CA ILE A 139 5.44 9.27 -18.17
C ILE A 139 3.98 8.83 -18.16
N ASN A 140 3.14 9.43 -19.00
CA ASN A 140 1.74 9.04 -19.21
C ASN A 140 0.92 8.90 -17.91
N ASP A 141 1.17 9.77 -16.92
CA ASP A 141 0.49 9.73 -15.62
C ASP A 141 0.61 8.37 -14.88
N SER A 142 1.64 7.60 -15.26
CA SER A 142 1.87 6.23 -14.79
C SER A 142 2.86 6.18 -13.63
N GLU A 143 3.15 4.98 -13.17
CA GLU A 143 4.19 4.72 -12.18
C GLU A 143 5.60 5.00 -12.70
N ILE A 144 5.79 5.13 -14.03
CA ILE A 144 7.09 5.34 -14.63
C ILE A 144 7.48 6.82 -14.52
N ILE A 145 8.67 7.06 -14.00
CA ILE A 145 9.29 8.38 -13.94
C ILE A 145 10.67 8.35 -14.58
N LYS A 146 11.01 9.42 -15.30
CA LYS A 146 12.29 9.63 -15.95
C LYS A 146 13.10 10.69 -15.20
N SER A 147 14.37 10.42 -14.94
CA SER A 147 15.36 11.37 -14.45
C SER A 147 16.58 11.32 -15.37
N ASN A 148 16.93 12.45 -15.99
CA ASN A 148 17.97 12.51 -17.02
C ASN A 148 17.76 11.43 -18.10
N GLU A 149 18.65 10.46 -18.23
CA GLU A 149 18.56 9.38 -19.22
C GLU A 149 18.14 8.03 -18.64
N SER A 150 17.74 7.99 -17.36
CA SER A 150 17.32 6.78 -16.68
C SER A 150 15.84 6.81 -16.30
N TYR A 151 15.26 5.63 -16.16
CA TYR A 151 13.89 5.41 -15.74
C TYR A 151 13.87 4.65 -14.42
N THR A 152 12.90 4.98 -13.57
CA THR A 152 12.56 4.23 -12.36
C THR A 152 11.04 4.22 -12.21
N LEU A 153 10.56 3.61 -11.13
CA LEU A 153 9.14 3.53 -10.81
C LEU A 153 8.85 4.23 -9.49
N ILE A 154 7.71 4.91 -9.41
CA ILE A 154 7.07 5.29 -8.14
C ILE A 154 6.86 4.02 -7.32
N ASP A 155 7.02 4.11 -5.99
CA ASP A 155 6.77 2.97 -5.12
C ASP A 155 5.32 2.48 -5.30
N SER A 156 5.15 1.18 -5.59
CA SER A 156 3.84 0.61 -5.97
C SER A 156 2.76 0.66 -4.88
N ALA A 157 3.10 1.06 -3.65
CA ALA A 157 2.11 1.31 -2.61
C ALA A 157 1.45 2.70 -2.74
N LEU A 158 2.02 3.58 -3.56
CA LEU A 158 1.46 4.88 -3.92
C LEU A 158 0.79 4.79 -5.29
N ASN A 159 -0.50 5.11 -5.36
CA ASN A 159 -1.18 5.24 -6.65
C ASN A 159 -0.59 6.45 -7.41
N PRO A 160 -0.03 6.27 -8.63
CA PRO A 160 0.58 7.35 -9.40
C PRO A 160 -0.35 8.54 -9.67
N LEU A 161 -1.66 8.30 -9.76
CA LEU A 161 -2.66 9.35 -9.98
C LEU A 161 -2.78 10.32 -8.79
N ILE A 162 -2.40 9.90 -7.58
CA ILE A 162 -2.31 10.82 -6.43
C ILE A 162 -1.23 11.86 -6.67
N VAL A 163 -0.11 11.45 -7.26
CA VAL A 163 1.01 12.34 -7.59
C VAL A 163 0.60 13.33 -8.69
N VAL A 164 -0.09 12.85 -9.72
CA VAL A 164 -0.63 13.67 -10.82
C VAL A 164 -1.57 14.73 -10.26
N TRP A 165 -2.60 14.30 -9.51
CA TRP A 165 -3.57 15.20 -8.90
C TRP A 165 -2.90 16.23 -7.97
N ALA A 166 -1.95 15.80 -7.13
CA ALA A 166 -1.25 16.69 -6.21
C ALA A 166 -0.41 17.74 -6.96
N LYS A 167 0.33 17.32 -8.00
CA LYS A 167 1.14 18.21 -8.85
C LYS A 167 0.27 19.25 -9.57
N GLU A 168 -0.87 18.82 -10.10
CA GLU A 168 -1.79 19.72 -10.82
C GLU A 168 -2.50 20.71 -9.88
N SER A 169 -2.92 20.23 -8.71
CA SER A 169 -3.68 21.03 -7.74
C SER A 169 -2.80 21.99 -6.94
N PHE A 170 -1.52 21.66 -6.74
CA PHE A 170 -0.59 22.36 -5.85
C PHE A 170 0.78 22.57 -6.51
N LYS A 171 0.77 23.09 -7.75
CA LYS A 171 1.95 23.17 -8.63
C LYS A 171 3.18 23.85 -8.02
N ASP A 172 2.97 24.87 -7.19
CA ASP A 172 4.04 25.68 -6.60
C ASP A 172 4.48 25.18 -5.22
N ASN A 173 3.86 24.09 -4.74
CA ASN A 173 4.13 23.52 -3.42
C ASN A 173 5.22 22.43 -3.49
N PRO A 174 6.12 22.35 -2.48
CA PRO A 174 7.07 21.25 -2.40
C PRO A 174 6.35 19.90 -2.33
N LEU A 175 6.70 19.01 -3.25
CA LEU A 175 6.20 17.64 -3.34
C LEU A 175 7.39 16.68 -3.41
N TYR A 176 7.40 15.70 -2.50
CA TYR A 176 8.43 14.68 -2.42
C TYR A 176 7.77 13.31 -2.47
N ILE A 177 8.38 12.36 -3.19
CA ILE A 177 7.82 11.02 -3.36
C ILE A 177 8.86 9.93 -3.11
N ARG A 178 8.36 8.74 -2.78
CA ARG A 178 9.13 7.52 -2.73
C ARG A 178 9.18 6.88 -4.11
N VAL A 179 10.39 6.65 -4.57
CA VAL A 179 10.69 5.90 -5.80
C VAL A 179 11.31 4.55 -5.44
N ASN A 180 11.14 3.54 -6.27
CA ASN A 180 11.66 2.19 -6.01
C ASN A 180 13.20 2.17 -6.14
N PRO A 181 13.95 1.97 -5.04
CA PRO A 181 15.41 2.08 -5.09
C PRO A 181 16.09 0.94 -5.86
N PHE A 182 15.38 -0.17 -6.07
CA PHE A 182 15.93 -1.38 -6.69
C PHE A 182 15.53 -1.54 -8.16
N LYS A 183 14.68 -0.65 -8.69
CA LYS A 183 14.25 -0.68 -10.09
C LYS A 183 14.80 0.53 -10.81
N ALA A 184 15.83 0.31 -11.62
CA ALA A 184 16.49 1.33 -12.42
C ALA A 184 16.72 0.79 -13.83
N PHE A 185 16.33 1.54 -14.84
CA PHE A 185 16.33 1.10 -16.23
C PHE A 185 16.98 2.15 -17.13
N LYS A 186 17.72 1.70 -18.14
CA LYS A 186 18.25 2.56 -19.21
C LYS A 186 17.23 2.82 -20.31
N GLU A 187 16.27 1.90 -20.46
CA GLU A 187 15.17 1.99 -21.40
C GLU A 187 13.86 2.09 -20.63
N GLN A 188 12.84 2.68 -21.25
CA GLN A 188 11.53 2.82 -20.61
C GLN A 188 10.96 1.42 -20.30
N PRO A 189 10.65 1.10 -19.03
CA PRO A 189 10.04 -0.18 -18.68
C PRO A 189 8.59 -0.26 -19.19
N LEU A 190 8.04 -1.48 -19.19
CA LEU A 190 6.63 -1.67 -19.49
C LEU A 190 5.75 -0.97 -18.44
N GLN A 191 4.75 -0.23 -18.93
CA GLN A 191 3.78 0.46 -18.10
C GLN A 191 2.74 -0.53 -17.56
N THR A 192 2.45 -0.44 -16.27
CA THR A 192 1.38 -1.20 -15.64
C THR A 192 0.02 -0.62 -16.04
N LEU A 193 -0.91 -1.50 -16.43
CA LEU A 193 -2.29 -1.11 -16.64
C LEU A 193 -2.98 -0.99 -15.28
N PHE A 194 -3.42 0.22 -14.94
CA PHE A 194 -4.29 0.45 -13.79
C PHE A 194 -5.73 0.47 -14.27
N GLU A 195 -6.54 -0.47 -13.77
CA GLU A 195 -7.98 -0.39 -13.95
C GLU A 195 -8.56 0.56 -12.89
N SER A 196 -9.12 1.68 -13.35
CA SER A 196 -9.90 2.59 -12.52
C SER A 196 -11.29 2.75 -13.12
N ILE A 197 -12.33 2.54 -12.29
CA ILE A 197 -13.70 2.76 -12.71
C ILE A 197 -14.05 4.23 -12.43
N LEU A 198 -14.22 5.00 -13.50
CA LEU A 198 -14.67 6.38 -13.45
C LEU A 198 -16.21 6.35 -13.37
N MET A 199 -16.78 6.57 -12.19
CA MET A 199 -18.24 6.71 -12.01
C MET A 199 -18.59 8.20 -11.98
N PRO A 200 -19.03 8.80 -13.09
CA PRO A 200 -19.44 10.21 -13.09
C PRO A 200 -20.69 10.41 -12.22
N ALA A 201 -20.76 11.54 -11.52
CA ALA A 201 -22.02 12.02 -10.97
C ALA A 201 -23.01 12.31 -12.12
N ASN A 202 -24.32 12.21 -11.85
CA ASN A 202 -25.35 12.56 -12.83
C ASN A 202 -25.13 14.01 -13.34
N PRO A 203 -24.85 14.23 -14.64
CA PRO A 203 -24.44 15.54 -15.15
C PRO A 203 -25.58 16.58 -15.21
N ASN A 204 -26.83 16.19 -14.96
CA ASN A 204 -27.99 17.05 -15.18
C ASN A 204 -28.25 18.08 -14.07
N TRP A 205 -27.85 17.82 -12.82
CA TRP A 205 -28.04 18.80 -11.75
C TRP A 205 -27.06 19.98 -11.89
N TRP A 206 -25.82 19.72 -12.32
CA TRP A 206 -24.82 20.76 -12.55
C TRP A 206 -25.19 21.70 -13.70
N ARG A 207 -25.78 21.15 -14.77
CA ARG A 207 -26.16 21.91 -15.96
C ARG A 207 -27.32 22.87 -15.73
N ASN A 208 -28.28 22.49 -14.88
CA ASN A 208 -29.52 23.23 -14.71
C ASN A 208 -29.70 23.85 -13.32
N LEU A 209 -28.78 23.63 -12.39
CA LEU A 209 -28.84 24.09 -10.99
C LEU A 209 -30.21 23.84 -10.34
N SER A 210 -30.85 22.72 -10.71
CA SER A 210 -32.25 22.43 -10.41
C SER A 210 -32.44 21.79 -9.04
N ILE A 211 -31.74 22.28 -8.02
CA ILE A 211 -31.97 21.89 -6.63
C ILE A 211 -33.00 22.86 -6.06
N HIS A 212 -34.21 22.37 -5.79
CA HIS A 212 -35.27 23.19 -5.20
C HIS A 212 -34.99 23.47 -3.71
N ASN A 213 -35.56 24.57 -3.20
CA ASN A 213 -35.43 24.95 -1.81
C ASN A 213 -35.99 23.81 -0.92
N ARG A 214 -35.15 23.29 0.01
CA ARG A 214 -35.41 22.14 0.89
C ARG A 214 -35.33 20.73 0.27
N THR A 215 -34.78 20.56 -0.94
CA THR A 215 -34.41 19.24 -1.47
C THR A 215 -32.90 19.01 -1.40
N LYS A 216 -32.48 17.78 -1.03
CA LYS A 216 -31.08 17.33 -1.07
C LYS A 216 -30.89 16.43 -2.29
N GLU A 217 -29.87 16.70 -3.10
CA GLU A 217 -29.31 15.72 -4.04
C GLU A 217 -27.84 15.44 -3.68
N GLY A 218 -27.48 14.17 -3.73
CA GLY A 218 -26.14 13.65 -3.47
C GLY A 218 -26.07 12.18 -3.86
N ALA A 219 -24.87 11.64 -4.04
CA ALA A 219 -24.65 10.21 -4.19
C ALA A 219 -24.01 9.66 -2.91
N SER A 220 -24.57 8.59 -2.35
CA SER A 220 -24.07 7.91 -1.14
C SER A 220 -24.09 6.40 -1.38
N TYR A 221 -23.03 5.73 -0.90
CA TYR A 221 -22.92 4.27 -0.85
C TYR A 221 -22.44 3.93 0.57
N LEU A 222 -23.27 3.23 1.34
CA LEU A 222 -23.07 2.92 2.77
C LEU A 222 -22.82 1.43 3.00
N LEU A 223 -22.14 1.03 4.09
CA LEU A 223 -21.91 -0.39 4.41
C LEU A 223 -21.77 -0.76 5.90
N ASP A 224 -22.60 -1.71 6.31
CA ASP A 224 -22.50 -2.59 7.49
C ASP A 224 -22.30 -4.06 7.07
N ASP A 225 -21.63 -4.88 7.90
CA ASP A 225 -21.29 -6.29 7.61
C ASP A 225 -22.49 -7.06 7.01
N CYS A 226 -22.26 -7.67 5.84
CA CYS A 226 -23.34 -8.25 5.09
C CYS A 226 -22.87 -9.28 4.04
N SER A 227 -23.80 -10.14 3.62
CA SER A 227 -23.59 -11.02 2.47
C SER A 227 -23.31 -10.22 1.19
N PRO A 228 -22.63 -10.78 0.17
CA PRO A 228 -22.43 -10.13 -1.13
C PRO A 228 -23.74 -9.59 -1.75
N ALA A 229 -24.87 -10.26 -1.51
CA ALA A 229 -26.20 -9.86 -1.98
C ALA A 229 -26.79 -8.62 -1.28
N LYS A 230 -26.27 -8.24 -0.11
CA LYS A 230 -26.73 -7.07 0.66
C LYS A 230 -25.88 -5.86 0.34
N ASN A 231 -24.56 -6.01 0.34
CA ASN A 231 -23.65 -4.99 -0.12
C ASN A 231 -22.25 -5.54 -0.45
N GLU A 232 -21.98 -5.59 -1.74
CA GLU A 232 -20.78 -6.17 -2.33
C GLU A 232 -19.50 -5.43 -1.93
N ARG A 233 -19.55 -4.11 -1.67
CA ARG A 233 -18.33 -3.31 -1.49
C ARG A 233 -17.61 -3.58 -0.16
N GLN A 234 -18.22 -3.54 1.03
CA GLN A 234 -17.50 -3.89 2.27
C GLN A 234 -17.43 -5.39 2.48
N PHE A 235 -18.28 -6.21 1.83
CA PHE A 235 -17.92 -7.62 1.69
C PHE A 235 -16.55 -7.74 1.03
N TRP A 236 -16.32 -7.03 -0.08
CA TRP A 236 -15.02 -7.00 -0.75
C TRP A 236 -13.92 -6.33 0.09
N GLU A 237 -14.19 -5.19 0.74
CA GLU A 237 -13.19 -4.51 1.60
C GLU A 237 -12.76 -5.39 2.78
N PHE A 238 -13.70 -6.06 3.43
CA PHE A 238 -13.45 -6.90 4.60
C PHE A 238 -12.90 -8.28 4.24
N HIS A 239 -13.54 -9.00 3.31
CA HIS A 239 -13.13 -10.38 2.97
C HIS A 239 -11.99 -10.45 1.98
N VAL A 240 -11.90 -9.50 1.03
CA VAL A 240 -10.89 -9.54 -0.04
C VAL A 240 -9.74 -8.57 0.22
N LYS A 241 -10.02 -7.28 0.46
CA LYS A 241 -8.97 -6.30 0.79
C LYS A 241 -8.46 -6.42 2.23
N LYS A 242 -9.14 -7.22 3.07
CA LYS A 242 -8.81 -7.47 4.49
C LYS A 242 -8.79 -6.20 5.34
N ILE A 243 -9.49 -5.14 4.97
CA ILE A 243 -9.51 -3.89 5.74
C ILE A 243 -10.36 -4.10 7.01
N ARG A 244 -9.84 -3.66 8.15
CA ARG A 244 -10.47 -3.89 9.46
C ARG A 244 -10.97 -2.61 10.11
N ARG A 245 -10.17 -1.55 10.11
CA ARG A 245 -10.49 -0.33 10.84
C ARG A 245 -9.73 0.88 10.32
N LEU A 246 -10.30 2.06 10.57
CA LEU A 246 -9.70 3.36 10.35
C LEU A 246 -9.62 4.05 11.71
N GLU A 247 -8.43 4.47 12.11
CA GLU A 247 -8.21 5.15 13.39
C GLU A 247 -7.75 6.58 13.15
N VAL A 248 -8.34 7.54 13.86
CA VAL A 248 -8.03 8.97 13.73
C VAL A 248 -7.66 9.51 15.10
N ILE A 249 -6.51 10.17 15.20
CA ILE A 249 -6.08 10.89 16.40
C ILE A 249 -5.61 12.28 16.03
N ALA A 250 -6.04 13.26 16.82
CA ALA A 250 -5.60 14.65 16.72
C ALA A 250 -5.11 15.12 18.10
N LYS A 251 -3.93 15.75 18.14
CA LYS A 251 -3.34 16.26 19.37
C LYS A 251 -2.70 17.62 19.14
N ARG A 252 -3.07 18.59 19.96
CA ARG A 252 -2.37 19.88 20.02
C ARG A 252 -1.23 19.79 21.04
N ASN A 253 -0.01 20.16 20.64
CA ASN A 253 1.14 20.15 21.54
C ASN A 253 1.24 21.46 22.35
N SER A 254 2.18 21.53 23.29
CA SER A 254 2.37 22.70 24.18
C SER A 254 2.75 23.99 23.45
N LYS A 255 3.21 23.90 22.19
CA LYS A 255 3.53 25.05 21.32
C LYS A 255 2.36 25.48 20.45
N GLY A 256 1.20 24.84 20.59
CA GLY A 256 -0.01 25.16 19.84
C GLY A 256 -0.11 24.49 18.47
N ASN A 257 0.90 23.75 18.02
CA ASN A 257 0.83 22.98 16.77
C ASN A 257 -0.16 21.81 16.93
N LEU A 258 -1.07 21.66 15.97
CA LEU A 258 -2.00 20.55 15.87
C LEU A 258 -1.38 19.48 14.96
N SER A 259 -1.19 18.28 15.51
CA SER A 259 -0.73 17.11 14.79
C SER A 259 -1.86 16.09 14.69
N MET A 260 -2.06 15.52 13.50
CA MET A 260 -3.06 14.48 13.27
C MET A 260 -2.45 13.28 12.58
N MET A 261 -2.99 12.12 12.92
CA MET A 261 -2.63 10.83 12.35
C MET A 261 -3.91 10.06 12.06
N ILE A 262 -4.05 9.59 10.82
CA ILE A 262 -5.17 8.77 10.36
C ILE A 262 -4.59 7.49 9.79
N GLU A 263 -4.98 6.33 10.30
CA GLU A 263 -4.41 5.04 9.90
C GLU A 263 -5.49 4.02 9.55
N GLU A 264 -5.49 3.52 8.31
CA GLU A 264 -6.29 2.39 7.86
C GLU A 264 -5.50 1.10 8.05
N LEU A 265 -6.01 0.18 8.87
CA LEU A 265 -5.37 -1.10 9.15
C LEU A 265 -6.05 -2.27 8.44
N THR A 266 -5.22 -3.17 7.91
CA THR A 266 -5.66 -4.49 7.45
C THR A 266 -5.73 -5.50 8.60
N ASN A 267 -6.32 -6.66 8.34
CA ASN A 267 -6.16 -7.84 9.17
C ASN A 267 -4.71 -8.32 9.09
N ILE A 268 -4.33 -9.14 10.07
CA ILE A 268 -3.13 -9.98 9.97
C ILE A 268 -3.35 -10.98 8.84
N ASP A 269 -2.43 -11.03 7.88
CA ASP A 269 -2.45 -11.97 6.77
C ASP A 269 -1.87 -13.35 7.16
N SER A 270 -1.77 -14.28 6.21
CA SER A 270 -1.21 -15.62 6.46
C SER A 270 0.26 -15.59 6.90
N GLN A 271 0.97 -14.48 6.65
CA GLN A 271 2.38 -14.28 6.97
C GLN A 271 2.61 -13.61 8.31
N GLY A 272 1.56 -13.31 9.06
CA GLY A 272 1.68 -12.54 10.29
C GLY A 272 1.93 -11.06 10.03
N LEU A 273 1.71 -10.56 8.81
CA LEU A 273 1.87 -9.15 8.48
C LEU A 273 0.53 -8.41 8.61
N MET A 274 0.59 -7.22 9.17
CA MET A 274 -0.49 -6.23 9.16
C MET A 274 0.02 -4.94 8.52
N PHE A 275 -0.80 -4.34 7.66
CA PHE A 275 -0.46 -3.10 6.97
C PHE A 275 -1.31 -1.94 7.50
N GLY A 276 -0.65 -0.83 7.79
CA GLY A 276 -1.26 0.47 8.05
C GLY A 276 -1.00 1.44 6.89
N ARG A 277 -2.06 1.95 6.25
CA ARG A 277 -1.96 3.15 5.41
C ARG A 277 -2.14 4.34 6.32
N MET A 278 -1.11 5.16 6.45
CA MET A 278 -1.10 6.27 7.38
C MET A 278 -1.05 7.60 6.63
N ILE A 279 -1.93 8.52 7.02
CA ILE A 279 -1.81 9.94 6.72
C ILE A 279 -1.36 10.63 8.01
N HIS A 280 -0.21 11.30 7.97
CA HIS A 280 0.24 12.20 9.04
C HIS A 280 0.21 13.63 8.54
N LEU A 281 -0.27 14.56 9.35
CA LEU A 281 -0.33 15.98 8.98
C LEU A 281 -0.17 16.85 10.20
N ASP A 282 0.42 18.03 9.99
CA ASP A 282 0.61 19.02 11.03
C ASP A 282 0.15 20.40 10.55
N THR A 283 -0.43 21.21 11.44
CA THR A 283 -0.73 22.63 11.21
C THR A 283 -0.42 23.49 12.42
N ASP A 284 0.10 24.68 12.17
CA ASP A 284 0.31 25.71 13.21
C ASP A 284 -0.89 26.67 13.34
N SER A 285 -2.01 26.38 12.65
CA SER A 285 -3.23 27.20 12.75
C SER A 285 -3.74 27.26 14.19
N PRO A 286 -4.07 28.46 14.71
CA PRO A 286 -4.58 28.64 16.07
C PRO A 286 -5.84 27.82 16.35
N TYR A 287 -6.12 27.60 17.63
CA TYR A 287 -7.39 27.03 18.07
C TYR A 287 -8.58 27.87 17.55
N GLY A 288 -9.62 27.19 17.05
CA GLY A 288 -10.83 27.82 16.51
C GLY A 288 -10.73 28.32 15.07
N THR A 289 -9.58 28.17 14.40
CA THR A 289 -9.44 28.49 12.96
C THR A 289 -10.31 27.55 12.12
N ASP A 290 -11.07 28.10 11.17
CA ASP A 290 -11.83 27.31 10.21
C ASP A 290 -10.88 26.46 9.34
N PHE A 291 -11.25 25.21 9.07
CA PHE A 291 -10.42 24.31 8.27
C PHE A 291 -10.28 24.78 6.80
N ASN A 292 -11.22 25.59 6.30
CA ASN A 292 -11.12 26.20 4.97
C ASN A 292 -10.01 27.24 4.88
N ASP A 293 -9.71 27.90 6.01
CA ASP A 293 -8.70 28.96 6.13
C ASP A 293 -7.37 28.43 6.71
N SER A 294 -7.36 27.19 7.19
CA SER A 294 -6.17 26.54 7.73
C SER A 294 -5.23 26.05 6.64
N THR A 295 -3.93 26.20 6.87
CA THR A 295 -2.86 25.65 6.03
C THR A 295 -2.10 24.57 6.78
N LEU A 296 -1.85 23.44 6.12
CA LEU A 296 -1.00 22.36 6.62
C LEU A 296 0.46 22.74 6.40
N ASN A 297 1.27 22.55 7.44
CA ASN A 297 2.72 22.59 7.30
C ASN A 297 3.18 21.50 6.33
N HIS A 298 2.62 20.29 6.50
CA HIS A 298 2.80 19.17 5.60
C HIS A 298 1.68 18.14 5.75
N LEU A 299 1.56 17.31 4.72
CA LEU A 299 0.81 16.06 4.73
C LEU A 299 1.74 14.96 4.19
N ASP A 300 1.91 13.91 4.98
CA ASP A 300 2.70 12.73 4.67
C ASP A 300 1.77 11.53 4.45
N LEU A 301 1.96 10.79 3.36
CA LEU A 301 1.40 9.46 3.15
C LEU A 301 2.49 8.44 3.49
N ALA A 302 2.17 7.40 4.27
CA ALA A 302 3.12 6.38 4.67
C ALA A 302 2.47 4.98 4.70
N ILE A 303 3.31 3.97 4.61
CA ILE A 303 2.95 2.58 4.91
C ILE A 303 3.69 2.14 6.17
N ASN A 304 2.91 1.67 7.14
CA ASN A 304 3.38 0.96 8.30
C ASN A 304 3.20 -0.54 8.07
N VAL A 305 4.22 -1.32 8.37
CA VAL A 305 4.19 -2.79 8.32
C VAL A 305 4.48 -3.29 9.73
N TYR A 306 3.57 -4.09 10.25
CA TYR A 306 3.70 -4.75 11.55
C TYR A 306 3.91 -6.25 11.29
N ASP A 307 4.95 -6.84 11.89
CA ASP A 307 5.30 -8.25 11.71
C ASP A 307 5.18 -9.05 13.03
N GLY A 308 4.65 -10.26 12.93
CA GLY A 308 4.53 -11.23 14.02
C GLY A 308 3.86 -10.64 15.26
N LYS A 309 4.60 -10.61 16.38
CA LYS A 309 4.08 -10.08 17.65
C LYS A 309 3.67 -8.60 17.55
N GLY A 310 4.35 -7.81 16.72
CA GLY A 310 4.01 -6.41 16.50
C GLY A 310 2.63 -6.26 15.84
N ALA A 311 2.28 -7.16 14.92
CA ALA A 311 0.96 -7.18 14.28
C ALA A 311 -0.15 -7.52 15.28
N SER A 312 0.07 -8.52 16.14
CA SER A 312 -0.88 -8.90 17.20
C SER A 312 -1.08 -7.79 18.22
N LEU A 313 0.00 -7.18 18.72
CA LEU A 313 -0.08 -6.05 19.65
C LEU A 313 -0.78 -4.86 19.00
N ARG A 314 -0.41 -4.51 17.76
CA ARG A 314 -1.08 -3.41 17.05
C ARG A 314 -2.56 -3.68 16.88
N ASN A 315 -2.96 -4.92 16.57
CA ASN A 315 -4.37 -5.33 16.41
C ASN A 315 -5.19 -5.10 17.69
N ASP A 316 -4.59 -5.37 18.85
CA ASP A 316 -5.26 -5.23 20.16
C ASP A 316 -5.20 -3.77 20.68
N ASP A 317 -4.24 -2.97 20.20
CA ASP A 317 -4.11 -1.55 20.49
C ASP A 317 -5.14 -0.69 19.75
N ASN A 318 -5.35 0.52 20.26
CA ASN A 318 -6.16 1.57 19.61
C ASN A 318 -5.48 2.94 19.79
N LEU A 319 -5.23 3.66 18.69
CA LEU A 319 -4.62 4.99 18.72
C LEU A 319 -5.41 5.98 19.60
N SER A 320 -6.73 5.86 19.68
CA SER A 320 -7.57 6.80 20.44
C SER A 320 -7.51 6.60 21.97
N ALA A 321 -7.01 5.46 22.44
CA ALA A 321 -6.97 5.12 23.88
C ALA A 321 -5.81 5.80 24.65
N GLY A 322 -4.98 6.61 23.99
CA GLY A 322 -4.09 7.59 24.62
C GLY A 322 -2.80 7.06 25.27
N ASN A 323 -2.61 5.74 25.37
CA ASN A 323 -1.45 5.13 26.01
C ASN A 323 -0.59 4.38 24.97
N LYS A 324 0.25 5.13 24.26
CA LYS A 324 1.34 4.63 23.37
C LYS A 324 0.92 3.49 22.42
N SER A 325 0.69 3.81 21.16
CA SER A 325 0.48 2.80 20.11
C SER A 325 1.73 1.97 19.83
N THR A 326 1.56 0.70 19.51
CA THR A 326 2.60 -0.16 18.97
C THR A 326 3.28 0.49 17.75
N ASP A 327 4.62 0.57 17.79
CA ASP A 327 5.43 1.06 16.67
C ASP A 327 5.44 0.04 15.52
N ALA A 328 5.49 0.53 14.29
CA ALA A 328 5.61 -0.33 13.11
C ALA A 328 6.96 -1.06 13.10
N SER A 329 6.97 -2.33 12.70
CA SER A 329 8.20 -3.10 12.48
C SER A 329 9.03 -2.49 11.36
N TYR A 330 8.36 -2.02 10.32
CA TYR A 330 8.94 -1.27 9.22
C TYR A 330 7.98 -0.13 8.84
N ARG A 331 8.54 1.03 8.47
CA ARG A 331 7.77 2.17 7.98
C ARG A 331 8.50 2.80 6.81
N THR A 332 7.74 3.29 5.83
CA THR A 332 8.27 4.17 4.80
C THR A 332 7.26 5.24 4.43
N HIS A 333 7.73 6.48 4.28
CA HIS A 333 6.94 7.52 3.64
C HIS A 333 6.85 7.25 2.15
N LEU A 334 5.67 7.47 1.58
CA LEU A 334 5.38 7.34 0.16
C LEU A 334 5.33 8.70 -0.53
N LEU A 335 4.75 9.69 0.14
CA LEU A 335 4.56 11.03 -0.39
C LEU A 335 4.61 12.02 0.76
N ARG A 336 5.17 13.20 0.51
CA ARG A 336 5.06 14.37 1.36
C ARG A 336 4.76 15.58 0.51
N ILE A 337 3.77 16.37 0.91
CA ILE A 337 3.46 17.65 0.30
C ILE A 337 3.39 18.73 1.38
N GLU A 338 3.91 19.92 1.10
CA GLU A 338 4.03 20.99 2.10
C GLU A 338 3.21 22.23 1.75
N ASN A 339 2.76 22.96 2.77
CA ASN A 339 2.08 24.25 2.65
C ASN A 339 0.77 24.23 1.83
N ILE A 340 -0.03 23.17 1.96
CA ILE A 340 -1.30 23.01 1.26
C ILE A 340 -2.50 23.36 2.16
N PRO A 341 -3.66 23.77 1.61
CA PRO A 341 -4.87 23.99 2.40
C PRO A 341 -5.29 22.73 3.16
N PHE A 342 -5.79 22.88 4.39
CA PHE A 342 -6.22 21.75 5.23
C PHE A 342 -7.29 20.89 4.54
N LYS A 343 -8.22 21.52 3.83
CA LYS A 343 -9.26 20.82 3.05
C LYS A 343 -8.73 19.85 1.98
N ALA A 344 -7.46 19.95 1.58
CA ALA A 344 -6.84 18.98 0.65
C ALA A 344 -6.76 17.57 1.25
N LEU A 345 -6.79 17.44 2.60
CA LEU A 345 -6.83 16.16 3.31
C LEU A 345 -7.91 15.22 2.76
N PHE A 346 -9.10 15.74 2.43
CA PHE A 346 -10.19 14.91 1.93
C PHE A 346 -9.84 14.23 0.60
N GLY A 347 -9.21 14.96 -0.33
CA GLY A 347 -8.76 14.42 -1.61
C GLY A 347 -7.70 13.33 -1.43
N PHE A 348 -6.74 13.55 -0.53
CA PHE A 348 -5.72 12.56 -0.19
C PHE A 348 -6.33 11.31 0.48
N ALA A 349 -7.20 11.48 1.47
CA ALA A 349 -7.82 10.37 2.18
C ALA A 349 -8.68 9.49 1.26
N ILE A 350 -9.51 10.10 0.40
CA ILE A 350 -10.33 9.36 -0.59
C ILE A 350 -9.45 8.58 -1.58
N SER A 351 -8.33 9.16 -1.99
CA SER A 351 -7.48 8.56 -3.02
C SER A 351 -6.50 7.53 -2.47
N PHE A 352 -6.08 7.68 -1.21
CA PHE A 352 -5.03 6.87 -0.59
C PHE A 352 -5.58 5.68 0.20
N PHE A 353 -6.66 5.86 0.98
CA PHE A 353 -7.28 4.75 1.71
C PHE A 353 -8.02 3.82 0.77
N LYS A 354 -8.00 2.52 1.09
CA LYS A 354 -8.64 1.51 0.25
C LYS A 354 -10.12 1.30 0.60
N SER A 355 -10.54 1.66 1.81
CA SER A 355 -11.92 1.60 2.26
C SER A 355 -12.63 2.92 2.02
N GLN A 356 -13.59 2.88 1.10
CA GLN A 356 -14.49 4.01 0.89
C GLN A 356 -15.54 4.08 1.99
N THR A 357 -15.89 2.93 2.57
CA THR A 357 -16.85 2.82 3.68
C THR A 357 -16.35 3.58 4.91
N LEU A 358 -15.21 3.18 5.47
CA LEU A 358 -14.67 3.76 6.70
C LEU A 358 -14.28 5.24 6.52
N THR A 359 -13.77 5.60 5.33
CA THR A 359 -13.46 7.00 5.01
C THR A 359 -14.74 7.84 4.93
N GLY A 360 -15.81 7.30 4.34
CA GLY A 360 -17.11 7.95 4.27
C GLY A 360 -17.74 8.17 5.64
N GLU A 361 -17.78 7.12 6.47
CA GLU A 361 -18.26 7.18 7.86
C GLU A 361 -17.50 8.24 8.68
N TRP A 362 -16.17 8.25 8.57
CA TRP A 362 -15.36 9.27 9.24
C TRP A 362 -15.72 10.68 8.80
N PHE A 363 -15.87 10.94 7.49
CA PHE A 363 -16.27 12.27 7.02
C PHE A 363 -17.69 12.63 7.47
N GLU A 364 -18.63 11.70 7.39
CA GLU A 364 -19.99 11.93 7.86
C GLU A 364 -19.99 12.31 9.35
N ASP A 365 -19.30 11.57 10.21
CA ASP A 365 -19.23 11.87 11.65
C ASP A 365 -18.68 13.27 11.94
N GLN A 366 -17.62 13.69 11.25
CA GLN A 366 -17.01 15.01 11.47
C GLN A 366 -17.86 16.19 10.97
N PHE A 367 -18.80 15.95 10.06
CA PHE A 367 -19.62 16.99 9.43
C PHE A 367 -21.15 16.85 9.66
N GLN A 368 -21.61 15.79 10.33
CA GLN A 368 -23.05 15.52 10.52
C GLN A 368 -23.75 16.43 11.55
N ASN A 369 -23.05 17.37 12.20
CA ASN A 369 -23.66 18.28 13.18
C ASN A 369 -23.31 19.76 12.96
N VAL A 370 -23.56 20.29 11.75
CA VAL A 370 -23.81 21.73 11.56
C VAL A 370 -25.26 21.90 11.11
N SER A 371 -26.18 21.65 12.04
CA SER A 371 -27.51 22.25 11.98
C SER A 371 -27.41 23.56 12.77
N ASP A 372 -27.72 24.67 12.12
CA ASP A 372 -27.69 26.03 12.69
C ASP A 372 -28.31 26.14 14.11
#